data_AF-A0A847XNX3-F1
#
_entry.id   AF-A0A847XNX3-F1
#
_cell.length_a   1.000
_cell.length_b   1.000
_cell.length_c   1.000
_cell.angle_alpha   90.00
_cell.angle_beta   90.00
_cell.angle_gamma   90.00
#
_symmetry.space_group_name_H-M   'P 1'
#
loop_
_entity.id
_entity.type
_entity.pdbx_description
1 polymer ?
#
loop_
_entity_poly.entity_id
_entity_poly.type
_entity_poly.pdbx_seq_one_letter_code
_entity_poly.pdbx_strand_id
1 'polypeptide(L)'
;FDKLFIETIAHSNLVYAVRGAPVINDATIEDAEYVGMNEIARVVSNGFDAPSTVLSESSEEFRKLFNEADLIISKGQGNLEGLIHENDRRIFFLLMVKCNVVAEFLKVEKNSFVAFSESGFTDKPVT
;
A
#
# COMPACT_ATOMS: atom_id res chain seq x y z
N PHE A 1 13.84 1.92 -2.36
CA PHE A 1 13.23 1.34 -3.58
C PHE A 1 11.93 2.04 -3.96
N ASP A 2 11.03 2.34 -3.02
CA ASP A 2 9.77 3.04 -3.32
C ASP A 2 9.97 4.41 -3.97
N LYS A 3 10.97 5.19 -3.52
CA LYS A 3 11.32 6.48 -4.15
C LYS A 3 11.60 6.33 -5.65
N LEU A 4 12.48 5.39 -6.01
CA LEU A 4 12.80 5.08 -7.41
C LEU A 4 11.56 4.62 -8.21
N PHE A 5 10.68 3.81 -7.60
CA PHE A 5 9.44 3.38 -8.25
C PHE A 5 8.53 4.57 -8.55
N ILE A 6 8.35 5.47 -7.58
CA ILE A 6 7.55 6.69 -7.71
C ILE A 6 8.14 7.64 -8.77
N GLU A 7 9.46 7.84 -8.76
CA GLU A 7 10.16 8.63 -9.78
C GLU A 7 9.98 8.04 -11.18
N THR A 8 9.99 6.71 -11.29
CA THR A 8 9.84 6.02 -12.58
C THR A 8 8.44 6.16 -13.17
N ILE A 9 7.39 6.07 -12.34
CA ILE A 9 6.01 6.26 -12.82
C ILE A 9 5.67 7.74 -13.08
N ALA A 10 6.41 8.67 -12.44
CA ALA A 10 6.32 10.11 -12.65
C ALA A 10 4.89 10.69 -12.63
N HIS A 11 4.03 10.17 -11.75
CA HIS A 11 2.62 10.57 -11.69
C HIS A 11 2.43 11.81 -10.81
N SER A 12 1.81 12.87 -11.35
CA SER A 12 1.74 14.19 -10.69
C SER A 12 0.86 14.25 -9.44
N ASN A 13 -0.12 13.36 -9.31
CA ASN A 13 -1.10 13.35 -8.21
C ASN A 13 -0.85 12.19 -7.24
N LEU A 14 0.41 11.84 -6.97
CA LEU A 14 0.75 10.72 -6.10
C LEU A 14 0.75 11.11 -4.62
N VAL A 15 0.07 10.28 -3.83
CA VAL A 15 0.09 10.33 -2.36
C VAL A 15 0.86 9.12 -1.84
N TYR A 16 1.85 9.34 -0.99
CA TYR A 16 2.61 8.27 -0.31
C TYR A 16 2.17 8.19 1.15
N ALA A 17 1.45 7.13 1.50
CA ALA A 17 0.95 6.92 2.85
C ALA A 17 1.94 6.12 3.69
N VAL A 18 2.26 6.64 4.87
CA VAL A 18 3.14 6.03 5.89
C VAL A 18 2.38 5.77 7.19
N ARG A 19 3.01 5.12 8.17
CA ARG A 19 2.38 4.85 9.47
C ARG A 19 2.19 6.11 10.32
N GLY A 20 1.24 6.04 11.26
CA GLY A 20 1.03 7.07 12.27
C GLY A 20 2.10 7.14 13.35
N ALA A 21 2.74 6.01 13.64
CA ALA A 21 3.83 5.91 14.60
C ALA A 21 4.79 4.78 14.18
N PRO A 22 6.01 4.70 14.75
CA PRO A 22 6.92 3.60 14.51
C PRO A 22 6.30 2.25 14.92
N VAL A 23 6.16 1.34 13.97
CA VAL A 23 5.67 -0.02 14.20
C VAL A 23 6.62 -0.99 13.52
N ILE A 24 7.42 -1.72 14.31
CA ILE A 24 8.44 -2.66 13.82
C ILE A 24 9.46 -1.95 12.90
N ASN A 25 9.26 -2.05 11.59
CA ASN A 25 10.15 -1.54 10.55
C ASN A 25 9.37 -0.70 9.51
N ASP A 26 8.13 -0.36 9.81
CA ASP A 26 7.29 0.41 8.91
C ASP A 26 7.69 1.89 8.95
N ALA A 27 7.73 2.51 7.76
CA ALA A 27 8.13 3.89 7.60
C ALA A 27 7.13 4.86 8.24
N THR A 28 7.64 5.92 8.84
CA THR A 28 6.88 7.08 9.32
C THR A 28 7.09 8.31 8.43
N ILE A 29 6.50 9.45 8.81
CA ILE A 29 6.72 10.73 8.12
C ILE A 29 8.20 11.11 8.17
N GLU A 30 8.84 10.92 9.32
CA GLU A 30 10.26 11.24 9.53
C GLU A 30 11.17 10.40 8.62
N ASP A 31 10.88 9.11 8.46
CA ASP A 31 11.63 8.24 7.54
C ASP A 31 11.47 8.67 6.09
N ALA A 32 10.23 9.07 5.71
CA ALA A 32 9.93 9.56 4.37
C ALA A 32 10.65 10.87 4.06
N GLU A 33 10.71 11.80 5.03
CA GLU A 33 11.47 13.04 4.91
C GLU A 33 12.98 12.77 4.83
N TYR A 34 13.50 11.85 5.66
CA TYR A 34 14.92 11.48 5.66
C TYR A 34 15.42 11.01 4.29
N VAL A 35 14.60 10.27 3.55
CA VAL A 35 14.93 9.80 2.19
C VAL A 35 14.53 10.79 1.08
N GLY A 36 13.96 11.95 1.44
CA GLY A 36 13.48 12.96 0.51
C GLY A 36 12.29 12.49 -0.32
N MET A 37 11.38 11.70 0.24
CA MET A 37 10.15 11.27 -0.45
C MET A 37 9.18 12.46 -0.67
N ASN A 38 9.16 13.40 0.28
CA ASN A 38 8.39 14.63 0.22
C ASN A 38 8.79 15.57 -0.94
N GLU A 39 9.95 15.34 -1.57
CA GLU A 39 10.38 16.08 -2.76
C GLU A 39 9.66 15.64 -4.03
N ILE A 40 9.10 14.42 -4.05
CA ILE A 40 8.54 13.78 -5.25
C ILE A 40 7.09 13.32 -5.07
N ALA A 41 6.56 13.33 -3.84
CA ALA A 41 5.22 12.87 -3.51
C ALA A 41 4.64 13.63 -2.33
N ARG A 42 3.30 13.74 -2.27
CA ARG A 42 2.61 14.20 -1.06
C ARG A 42 2.64 13.06 -0.04
N VAL A 43 3.40 13.22 1.04
CA VAL A 43 3.47 12.22 2.11
C VAL A 43 2.36 12.48 3.13
N VAL A 44 1.64 11.43 3.53
CA VAL A 44 0.56 11.49 4.54
C VAL A 44 0.68 10.34 5.53
N SER A 45 0.24 10.55 6.76
CA SER A 45 0.14 9.51 7.77
C SER A 45 -1.22 8.83 7.71
N ASN A 46 -1.27 7.50 7.83
CA ASN A 46 -2.52 6.77 7.98
C ASN A 46 -3.16 6.96 9.36
N GLY A 47 -2.43 7.54 10.32
CA GLY A 47 -2.89 7.84 11.68
C GLY A 47 -3.07 6.63 12.59
N PHE A 48 -2.60 5.44 12.20
CA PHE A 48 -2.75 4.22 12.98
C PHE A 48 -1.41 3.48 13.15
N ASP A 49 -1.23 2.85 14.31
CA ASP A 49 0.02 2.23 14.78
C ASP A 49 -0.04 0.70 14.79
N ALA A 50 -0.64 0.11 13.75
CA ALA A 50 -0.57 -1.33 13.49
C ALA A 50 0.33 -1.64 12.26
N PRO A 51 0.92 -2.86 12.19
CA PRO A 51 1.70 -3.34 11.05
C PRO A 51 0.80 -3.75 9.87
N SER A 52 -0.26 -2.98 9.66
CA SER A 52 -1.32 -3.19 8.68
C SER A 52 -2.14 -1.92 8.52
N THR A 53 -2.72 -1.67 7.35
CA THR A 53 -3.76 -0.64 7.19
C THR A 53 -5.11 -1.22 7.58
N VAL A 54 -5.68 -0.72 8.67
CA VAL A 54 -7.05 -0.99 9.08
C VAL A 54 -7.86 0.27 8.85
N LEU A 55 -8.72 0.29 7.82
CA LEU A 55 -9.39 1.53 7.41
C LEU A 55 -10.25 2.12 8.51
N SER A 56 -10.95 1.31 9.31
CA SER A 56 -11.81 1.78 10.40
C SER A 56 -11.06 2.56 11.48
N GLU A 57 -9.80 2.23 11.72
CA GLU A 57 -8.94 2.85 12.75
C GLU A 57 -8.07 3.98 12.18
N SER A 58 -8.06 4.15 10.86
CA SER A 58 -7.20 5.13 10.21
C SER A 58 -7.79 6.55 10.32
N SER A 59 -6.92 7.57 10.20
CA SER A 59 -7.31 8.98 10.27
C SER A 59 -8.39 9.33 9.25
N GLU A 60 -9.20 10.36 9.53
CA GLU A 60 -10.19 10.87 8.58
C GLU A 60 -9.53 11.37 7.28
N GLU A 61 -8.38 12.05 7.39
CA GLU A 61 -7.62 12.50 6.22
C GLU A 61 -7.21 11.32 5.33
N PHE A 62 -6.64 10.26 5.91
CA PHE A 62 -6.22 9.10 5.15
C PHE A 62 -7.40 8.37 4.51
N ARG A 63 -8.49 8.16 5.26
CA ARG A 63 -9.70 7.51 4.74
C ARG A 63 -10.29 8.30 3.56
N LYS A 64 -10.30 9.63 3.64
CA LYS A 64 -10.75 10.49 2.53
C LYS A 64 -9.88 10.28 1.29
N LEU A 65 -8.56 10.32 1.43
CA LEU A 65 -7.62 10.11 0.32
C LEU A 65 -7.75 8.70 -0.27
N PHE A 66 -7.89 7.69 0.58
CA PHE A 66 -8.13 6.30 0.16
C PHE A 66 -9.41 6.17 -0.67
N ASN A 67 -10.50 6.81 -0.22
CA ASN A 67 -11.78 6.78 -0.92
C ASN A 67 -11.76 7.54 -2.24
N GLU A 68 -10.99 8.63 -2.35
CA GLU A 68 -10.87 9.45 -3.56
C GLU A 68 -9.87 8.91 -4.58
N ALA A 69 -8.98 7.98 -4.20
CA ALA A 69 -7.95 7.45 -5.09
C ALA A 69 -8.55 6.62 -6.25
N ASP A 70 -8.05 6.83 -7.47
CA ASP A 70 -8.43 6.01 -8.64
C ASP A 70 -7.67 4.66 -8.67
N LEU A 71 -6.49 4.62 -8.06
CA LEU A 71 -5.58 3.47 -8.00
C LEU A 71 -4.85 3.45 -6.65
N ILE A 72 -4.77 2.27 -6.03
CA ILE A 72 -4.13 2.08 -4.73
C ILE A 72 -3.05 1.01 -4.87
N ILE A 73 -1.79 1.36 -4.61
CA ILE A 73 -0.68 0.40 -4.55
C ILE A 73 -0.36 0.12 -3.09
N SER A 74 -0.77 -1.04 -2.61
CA SER A 74 -0.62 -1.48 -1.23
C SER A 74 0.62 -2.37 -1.08
N LYS A 75 1.64 -1.87 -0.36
CA LYS A 75 2.92 -2.59 -0.21
C LYS A 75 2.92 -3.51 1.00
N GLY A 76 3.45 -4.72 0.85
CA GLY A 76 3.75 -5.63 1.95
C GLY A 76 2.59 -6.53 2.38
N GLN A 77 2.93 -7.63 3.05
CA GLN A 77 1.97 -8.67 3.44
C GLN A 77 0.98 -8.20 4.51
N GLY A 78 1.42 -7.41 5.50
CA GLY A 78 0.52 -6.91 6.55
C GLY A 78 -0.61 -6.04 6.00
N ASN A 79 -0.33 -5.24 4.96
CA ASN A 79 -1.37 -4.46 4.29
C ASN A 79 -2.30 -5.32 3.42
N LEU A 80 -1.83 -6.43 2.84
CA LEU A 80 -2.72 -7.42 2.22
C LEU A 80 -3.71 -7.97 3.26
N GLU A 81 -3.20 -8.42 4.41
CA GLU A 81 -4.01 -9.00 5.48
C GLU A 81 -5.08 -8.02 6.02
N GLY A 82 -4.77 -6.72 6.10
CA GLY A 82 -5.72 -5.71 6.60
C GLY A 82 -6.73 -5.20 5.57
N LEU A 83 -6.36 -5.16 4.28
CA LEU A 83 -7.18 -4.53 3.25
C LEU A 83 -7.89 -5.52 2.32
N ILE A 84 -7.54 -6.81 2.34
CA ILE A 84 -8.12 -7.78 1.41
C ILE A 84 -9.65 -7.86 1.51
N HIS A 85 -10.20 -7.68 2.71
CA HIS A 85 -11.64 -7.74 2.95
C HIS A 85 -12.42 -6.50 2.50
N GLU A 86 -11.73 -5.43 2.10
CA GLU A 86 -12.39 -4.26 1.51
C GLU A 86 -12.97 -4.56 0.12
N ASN A 87 -12.53 -5.66 -0.53
CA ASN A 87 -12.97 -6.09 -1.87
C ASN A 87 -12.93 -4.95 -2.92
N ASP A 88 -11.96 -4.04 -2.78
CA ASP A 88 -11.84 -2.85 -3.61
C ASP A 88 -10.96 -3.12 -4.83
N ARG A 89 -11.57 -3.04 -6.01
CA ARG A 89 -10.92 -3.28 -7.31
C ARG A 89 -9.77 -2.34 -7.64
N ARG A 90 -9.66 -1.20 -6.93
CA ARG A 90 -8.60 -0.21 -7.12
C ARG A 90 -7.30 -0.63 -6.44
N ILE A 91 -7.35 -1.62 -5.55
CA ILE A 91 -6.18 -2.04 -4.77
C ILE A 91 -5.36 -3.10 -5.53
N PHE A 92 -4.08 -2.79 -5.67
CA PHE A 92 -3.04 -3.69 -6.16
C PHE A 92 -2.01 -3.89 -5.06
N PHE A 93 -1.79 -5.13 -4.67
CA PHE A 93 -0.86 -5.51 -3.62
C PHE A 93 0.50 -5.88 -4.22
N LEU A 94 1.57 -5.21 -3.79
CA LEU A 94 2.95 -5.59 -4.12
C LEU A 94 3.65 -6.10 -2.86
N LEU A 95 3.97 -7.38 -2.83
CA LEU A 95 4.51 -8.02 -1.62
C LEU A 95 5.46 -9.18 -1.93
N MET A 96 6.29 -9.49 -0.94
CA MET A 96 6.93 -10.79 -0.81
C MET A 96 6.07 -11.65 0.12
N VAL A 97 5.75 -12.87 -0.29
CA VAL A 97 4.98 -13.83 0.52
C VAL A 97 5.90 -14.45 1.59
N LYS A 98 5.65 -14.16 2.87
CA LYS A 98 6.54 -14.54 3.98
C LYS A 98 6.05 -15.75 4.79
N CYS A 99 4.80 -16.18 4.63
CA CYS A 99 4.24 -17.32 5.36
C CYS A 99 3.44 -18.27 4.45
N ASN A 100 3.29 -19.52 4.89
CA ASN A 100 2.59 -20.55 4.10
C ASN A 100 1.10 -20.25 3.96
N VAL A 101 0.47 -19.61 4.96
CA VAL A 101 -0.96 -19.24 4.93
C VAL A 101 -1.25 -18.32 3.74
N VAL A 102 -0.44 -17.27 3.57
CA VAL A 102 -0.59 -16.35 2.43
C VAL A 102 -0.18 -17.00 1.12
N ALA A 103 0.85 -17.87 1.13
CA ALA A 103 1.25 -18.63 -0.05
C ALA A 103 0.12 -19.52 -0.59
N GLU A 104 -0.57 -20.22 0.30
CA GLU A 104 -1.68 -21.10 -0.02
C GLU A 104 -2.91 -20.30 -0.48
N PHE A 105 -3.21 -19.18 0.20
CA PHE A 105 -4.26 -18.25 -0.20
C PHE A 105 -4.05 -17.69 -1.61
N LEU A 106 -2.84 -17.23 -1.92
CA LEU A 106 -2.49 -16.65 -3.23
C LEU A 106 -2.13 -17.70 -4.29
N LYS A 107 -2.05 -18.98 -3.93
CA LYS A 107 -1.64 -20.10 -4.80
C LYS A 107 -0.26 -19.89 -5.44
N VAL A 108 0.69 -19.42 -4.64
CA VAL A 108 2.09 -19.21 -5.04
C VAL A 108 3.04 -19.86 -4.04
N GLU A 109 4.32 -19.97 -4.36
CA GLU A 109 5.32 -20.47 -3.40
C GLU A 109 5.67 -19.41 -2.35
N LYS A 110 5.98 -19.85 -1.12
CA LYS A 110 6.56 -18.97 -0.10
C LYS A 110 7.84 -18.33 -0.63
N ASN A 111 8.08 -17.07 -0.28
CA ASN A 111 9.14 -16.18 -0.77
C ASN A 111 8.95 -15.66 -2.20
N SER A 112 7.82 -15.97 -2.86
CA SER A 112 7.49 -15.34 -4.15
C SER A 112 7.30 -13.83 -3.98
N PHE A 113 7.79 -13.06 -4.93
CA PHE A 113 7.42 -11.66 -5.13
C PHE A 113 6.20 -11.61 -6.05
N VAL A 114 5.13 -10.96 -5.61
CA VAL A 114 3.86 -10.93 -6.34
C VAL A 114 3.33 -9.51 -6.48
N ALA A 115 2.71 -9.27 -7.63
CA ALA A 115 1.75 -8.20 -7.84
C ALA A 115 0.36 -8.86 -7.93
N PHE A 116 -0.51 -8.58 -6.97
CA PHE A 116 -1.79 -9.26 -6.80
C PHE A 116 -2.95 -8.27 -6.76
N SER A 117 -4.06 -8.61 -7.39
CA SER A 117 -5.35 -7.92 -7.26
C SER A 117 -6.46 -8.95 -7.36
N GLU A 118 -7.46 -8.89 -6.48
CA GLU A 118 -8.60 -9.82 -6.51
C GLU A 118 -9.42 -9.70 -7.80
N SER A 119 -9.48 -8.49 -8.38
CA SER A 119 -10.22 -8.24 -9.62
C SER A 119 -9.51 -8.81 -10.85
N GLY A 120 -8.25 -9.21 -10.71
CA GLY A 120 -7.36 -9.53 -11.82
C GLY A 120 -6.96 -8.29 -12.63
N PHE A 121 -5.95 -8.45 -13.48
CA PHE A 121 -5.54 -7.44 -14.43
C PHE A 121 -6.39 -7.58 -15.69
N THR A 122 -7.56 -6.96 -15.73
CA THR A 122 -8.40 -6.96 -16.94
C THR A 122 -8.05 -5.78 -17.82
N ASP A 123 -7.87 -5.99 -19.13
CA ASP A 123 -7.68 -4.92 -20.12
C ASP A 123 -8.93 -4.02 -20.32
N LYS A 124 -9.96 -4.15 -19.48
CA LYS A 124 -11.16 -3.33 -19.58
C LYS A 124 -10.90 -1.98 -18.89
N PRO A 125 -11.09 -0.86 -19.59
CA PRO A 125 -10.90 0.46 -18.99
C PRO A 125 -11.81 0.62 -17.79
N VAL A 126 -11.27 1.22 -16.73
CA VAL A 126 -12.05 1.73 -15.61
C VAL A 126 -12.94 2.84 -16.17
N THR A 127 -14.23 2.53 -16.35
CA THR A 127 -15.28 3.49 -16.72
C THR A 127 -15.65 4.37 -15.54
#